data_AF-A0A2E4J6L2-F1
#
_entry.id   AF-A0A2E4J6L2-F1
#
_cell.length_a   1.000
_cell.length_b   1.000
_cell.length_c   1.000
_cell.angle_alpha   90.00
_cell.angle_beta   90.00
_cell.angle_gamma   90.00
#
_symmetry.space_group_name_H-M   'P 1'
#
loop_
_entity.id
_entity.type
_entity.pdbx_description
1 polymer ?
#
loop_
_entity_poly.entity_id
_entity_poly.type
_entity_poly.pdbx_seq_one_letter_code
_entity_poly.pdbx_strand_id
1 'polypeptide(L)'
;MIDFGLILTYCLIAGTMLLCIASPILQMKNDSKKIKELIIPIISLIMILIVSILIASNDVLPEYTNANGALISSTLSKIVGGSLITFYVLSLIAIGSVLYSEFLYKLFNNGKK
;
A
#
# COMPACT_ATOMS: atom_id res chain seq x y z
N MET A 1 9.56 -11.88 -32.16
CA MET A 1 10.67 -11.39 -31.30
C MET A 1 10.17 -10.65 -30.07
N ILE A 2 8.98 -10.02 -30.09
CA ILE A 2 8.40 -9.29 -28.95
C ILE A 2 7.83 -10.26 -27.89
N ASP A 3 7.33 -11.43 -28.32
CA ASP A 3 6.69 -12.42 -27.45
C ASP A 3 7.65 -13.07 -26.45
N PHE A 4 8.90 -13.31 -26.86
CA PHE A 4 9.89 -13.96 -26.00
C PHE A 4 10.35 -13.05 -24.85
N GLY A 5 10.49 -11.74 -25.12
CA GLY A 5 10.82 -10.74 -24.10
C GLY A 5 9.70 -10.56 -23.07
N LEU A 6 8.44 -10.58 -23.52
CA LEU A 6 7.26 -10.55 -22.66
C LEU A 6 7.19 -11.78 -21.76
N ILE A 7 7.32 -12.98 -22.34
CA ILE A 7 7.30 -14.24 -21.59
C ILE A 7 8.41 -14.30 -20.55
N LEU A 8 9.63 -13.88 -20.90
CA LEU A 8 10.75 -13.82 -19.96
C LEU A 8 10.48 -12.84 -18.80
N THR A 9 9.91 -11.68 -19.11
CA THR A 9 9.57 -10.66 -18.11
C THR A 9 8.49 -11.17 -17.15
N TYR A 10 7.44 -11.84 -17.64
CA TYR A 10 6.44 -12.47 -16.78
C TYR A 10 7.05 -13.55 -15.87
N CYS A 11 7.97 -14.34 -16.40
CA CYS A 11 8.66 -15.37 -15.62
C CYS A 11 9.53 -14.76 -14.50
N LEU A 12 10.26 -13.69 -14.82
CA LEU A 12 11.05 -12.94 -13.84
C LEU A 12 10.17 -12.31 -12.76
N ILE A 13 9.08 -11.63 -13.14
CA ILE A 13 8.12 -11.04 -12.20
C ILE A 13 7.56 -12.11 -11.26
N ALA A 14 7.12 -13.24 -11.80
CA ALA A 14 6.61 -14.36 -11.01
C ALA A 14 7.66 -14.90 -10.03
N GLY A 15 8.91 -15.06 -10.47
CA GLY A 15 10.03 -15.48 -9.63
C GLY A 15 10.33 -14.49 -8.51
N THR A 16 10.39 -13.20 -8.82
CA THR A 16 10.58 -12.15 -7.80
C THR A 16 9.42 -12.07 -6.83
N MET A 17 8.18 -12.27 -7.28
CA MET A 17 7.00 -12.27 -6.41
C MET A 17 7.10 -13.40 -5.38
N LEU A 18 7.47 -14.62 -5.83
CA LEU A 18 7.70 -15.76 -4.93
C LEU A 18 8.81 -15.48 -3.92
N LEU A 19 9.94 -14.91 -4.37
CA LEU A 19 11.06 -14.58 -3.48
C LEU A 19 10.70 -13.47 -2.48
N CYS A 20 9.94 -12.45 -2.89
CA CYS A 20 9.48 -11.37 -2.01
C CYS A 20 8.56 -11.89 -0.91
N ILE A 21 7.77 -12.93 -1.17
CA ILE A 21 6.91 -13.58 -0.17
C ILE A 21 7.73 -14.56 0.69
N ALA A 22 8.63 -15.33 0.09
CA ALA A 22 9.42 -16.35 0.80
C ALA A 22 10.47 -15.73 1.74
N SER A 23 11.07 -14.61 1.37
CA SER A 23 12.09 -13.91 2.16
C SER A 23 11.62 -13.55 3.60
N PRO A 24 10.50 -12.85 3.79
CA PRO A 24 10.01 -12.55 5.14
C PRO A 24 9.63 -13.82 5.91
N ILE A 25 9.04 -14.84 5.26
CA ILE A 25 8.70 -16.11 5.92
C ILE A 25 9.94 -16.82 6.47
N LEU A 26 11.03 -16.86 5.70
CA LEU A 26 12.31 -17.44 6.13
C LEU A 26 12.92 -16.64 7.29
N GLN A 27 12.83 -15.30 7.25
CA GLN A 27 13.32 -14.44 8.33
C GLN A 27 12.53 -14.61 9.63
N MET A 28 11.22 -14.87 9.54
CA MET A 28 10.35 -15.14 10.68
C MET A 28 10.69 -16.46 11.39
N LYS A 29 11.09 -17.50 10.65
CA LYS A 29 11.46 -18.81 11.22
C LYS A 29 12.68 -18.72 12.14
N ASN A 30 13.63 -17.86 11.80
CA ASN A 30 14.91 -17.78 12.51
C ASN A 30 14.88 -16.80 13.70
N ASP A 31 13.93 -15.86 13.75
CA ASP A 31 13.84 -14.86 14.81
C ASP A 31 12.39 -14.46 15.11
N SER A 32 11.87 -14.92 16.26
CA SER A 32 10.52 -14.56 16.73
C SER A 32 10.36 -13.06 17.00
N LYS A 33 11.47 -12.34 17.25
CA LYS A 33 11.45 -10.89 17.42
C LYS A 33 11.14 -10.14 16.11
N LYS A 34 11.66 -10.62 14.98
CA LYS A 34 11.45 -10.03 13.65
C LYS A 34 10.01 -10.20 13.16
N ILE A 35 9.30 -11.22 13.64
CA ILE A 35 7.87 -11.40 13.39
C ILE A 35 7.09 -10.15 13.83
N LYS A 36 7.35 -9.65 15.04
CA LYS A 36 6.63 -8.48 15.58
C LYS A 36 6.92 -7.22 14.76
N GLU A 37 8.19 -7.00 14.42
CA GLU A 37 8.60 -5.86 13.58
C GLU A 37 7.93 -5.85 12.21
N LEU A 38 7.60 -7.02 11.65
CA LEU A 38 6.95 -7.16 10.35
C LEU A 38 5.41 -7.13 10.44
N ILE A 39 4.83 -7.68 11.51
CA ILE A 39 3.37 -7.72 11.73
C ILE A 39 2.81 -6.34 12.09
N ILE A 40 3.54 -5.55 12.88
CA ILE A 40 3.10 -4.21 13.31
C ILE A 40 2.74 -3.29 12.12
N PRO A 41 3.62 -3.09 11.11
CA PRO A 41 3.28 -2.24 9.96
C PRO A 41 2.14 -2.81 9.11
N ILE A 42 2.03 -4.14 8.97
CA ILE A 42 0.93 -4.79 8.23
C ILE A 42 -0.41 -4.51 8.92
N ILE A 43 -0.47 -4.69 10.24
CA ILE A 43 -1.67 -4.38 11.03
C ILE A 43 -2.02 -2.89 10.94
N SER A 44 -1.02 -2.01 11.05
CA SER A 44 -1.24 -0.57 10.92
C SER A 44 -1.83 -0.21 9.55
N LEU A 45 -1.34 -0.83 8.48
CA LEU A 45 -1.82 -0.61 7.11
C LEU A 45 -3.27 -1.07 6.94
N ILE A 46 -3.60 -2.26 7.45
CA ILE A 46 -4.96 -2.80 7.43
C ILE A 46 -5.91 -1.88 8.21
N MET A 47 -5.47 -1.36 9.36
CA MET A 47 -6.27 -0.46 10.19
C MET A 47 -6.60 0.83 9.44
N ILE A 48 -5.61 1.46 8.80
CA ILE A 48 -5.80 2.67 7.98
C ILE A 48 -6.78 2.39 6.83
N LEU A 49 -6.66 1.24 6.17
CA LEU A 49 -7.53 0.86 5.06
C LEU A 49 -8.99 0.68 5.52
N ILE A 50 -9.22 0.02 6.65
CA ILE A 50 -10.56 -0.15 7.23
C ILE A 50 -11.17 1.21 7.58
N VAL A 51 -10.42 2.06 8.29
CA VAL A 51 -10.89 3.40 8.68
C VAL A 51 -11.20 4.24 7.44
N SER A 52 -10.36 4.16 6.41
CA SER A 52 -10.57 4.91 5.16
C SER A 52 -11.82 4.45 4.40
N ILE A 53 -12.09 3.15 4.34
CA ILE A 53 -13.33 2.61 3.73
C ILE A 53 -14.56 2.97 4.57
N LEU A 54 -14.45 3.06 5.90
CA LEU A 54 -15.56 3.47 6.77
C LEU A 54 -15.93 4.94 6.57
N ILE A 55 -14.94 5.82 6.40
CA ILE A 55 -15.14 7.26 6.17
C ILE A 55 -15.56 7.54 4.72
N ALA A 56 -15.17 6.69 3.78
CA ALA A 56 -15.51 6.85 2.37
C ALA A 56 -17.03 6.90 2.17
N SER A 57 -17.47 7.96 1.49
CA SER A 57 -18.85 8.10 1.06
C SER A 57 -19.14 7.13 -0.09
N ASN A 58 -20.39 6.66 -0.13
CA ASN A 58 -20.89 5.77 -1.17
C ASN A 58 -21.67 6.52 -2.26
N ASP A 59 -21.58 7.85 -2.22
CA ASP A 59 -22.22 8.74 -3.16
C ASP A 59 -21.66 8.51 -4.57
N VAL A 60 -22.58 8.44 -5.51
CA VAL A 60 -22.31 8.34 -6.94
C VAL A 60 -23.07 9.48 -7.60
N LEU A 61 -22.40 10.22 -8.49
CA LEU A 61 -23.07 11.29 -9.21
C LEU A 61 -24.20 10.68 -10.06
N PRO A 62 -25.41 11.27 -10.09
CA PRO A 62 -26.53 10.73 -10.84
C PRO A 62 -26.21 10.55 -12.34
N GLU A 63 -25.36 11.41 -12.92
CA GLU A 63 -24.87 11.28 -14.31
C GLU A 63 -24.02 10.03 -14.56
N TYR A 64 -23.34 9.50 -13.55
CA TYR A 64 -22.59 8.24 -13.64
C TYR A 64 -23.45 7.02 -13.28
N THR A 65 -24.71 7.25 -12.92
CA THR A 65 -25.70 6.23 -12.56
C THR A 65 -26.77 6.21 -13.65
N ASN A 66 -26.51 5.48 -14.73
CA ASN A 66 -27.51 5.38 -15.80
C ASN A 66 -28.80 4.72 -15.27
N ALA A 67 -29.95 4.97 -15.91
CA ALA A 67 -31.30 4.57 -15.47
C ALA A 67 -31.52 3.06 -15.16
N ASN A 68 -30.52 2.21 -15.47
CA ASN A 68 -30.48 0.76 -15.22
C ASN A 68 -29.36 0.33 -14.24
N GLY A 69 -28.67 1.24 -13.54
CA GLY A 69 -27.74 0.93 -12.43
C GLY A 69 -26.43 0.22 -12.79
N ALA A 70 -26.03 0.18 -14.07
CA ALA A 70 -25.03 -0.79 -14.57
C ALA A 70 -23.56 -0.30 -14.69
N LEU A 71 -23.23 0.97 -14.43
CA LEU A 71 -21.86 1.49 -14.66
C LEU A 71 -21.00 1.60 -13.39
N ILE A 72 -21.53 2.13 -12.29
CA ILE A 72 -20.81 2.20 -11.00
C ILE A 72 -21.78 1.86 -9.87
N SER A 73 -21.56 0.71 -9.23
CA SER A 73 -22.28 0.35 -8.02
C SER A 73 -21.80 1.23 -6.86
N SER A 74 -22.71 1.64 -5.98
CA SER A 74 -22.41 2.40 -4.76
C SER A 74 -21.32 1.72 -3.90
N THR A 75 -21.28 0.39 -3.88
CA THR A 75 -20.22 -0.40 -3.23
C THR A 75 -18.86 -0.20 -3.88
N LEU A 76 -18.79 -0.19 -5.21
CA LEU A 76 -17.54 0.01 -5.94
C LEU A 76 -17.02 1.43 -5.71
N SER A 77 -17.91 2.44 -5.76
CA SER A 77 -17.58 3.83 -5.46
C SER A 77 -16.97 3.98 -4.07
N LYS A 78 -17.58 3.36 -3.05
CA LYS A 78 -17.08 3.39 -1.68
C LYS A 78 -15.68 2.78 -1.54
N ILE A 79 -15.43 1.63 -2.19
CA ILE A 79 -14.12 0.97 -2.15
C ILE A 79 -13.06 1.84 -2.83
N VAL A 80 -13.38 2.42 -3.99
CA VAL A 80 -12.46 3.30 -4.73
C VAL A 80 -12.17 4.56 -3.91
N GLY A 81 -13.20 5.22 -3.37
CA GLY A 81 -13.05 6.39 -2.51
C GLY A 81 -12.22 6.10 -1.26
N GLY A 82 -12.48 4.97 -0.58
CA GLY A 82 -11.69 4.53 0.57
C GLY A 82 -10.24 4.22 0.23
N SER A 83 -9.98 3.67 -0.95
CA SER A 83 -8.63 3.39 -1.44
C SER A 83 -7.86 4.68 -1.74
N LEU A 84 -8.52 5.70 -2.32
CA LEU A 84 -7.92 7.02 -2.52
C LEU A 84 -7.57 7.69 -1.18
N ILE A 85 -8.48 7.66 -0.21
CA ILE A 85 -8.24 8.21 1.13
C ILE A 85 -7.03 7.50 1.77
N THR A 86 -6.99 6.17 1.71
CA THR A 86 -5.86 5.37 2.19
C THR A 86 -4.55 5.81 1.56
N PHE A 87 -4.54 6.00 0.24
CA PHE A 87 -3.37 6.44 -0.52
C PHE A 87 -2.88 7.83 -0.08
N TYR A 88 -3.79 8.80 0.07
CA TYR A 88 -3.41 10.15 0.51
C TYR A 88 -2.83 10.17 1.93
N VAL A 89 -3.43 9.41 2.85
CA VAL A 89 -2.91 9.29 4.22
C VAL A 89 -1.51 8.66 4.22
N LEU A 90 -1.32 7.56 3.49
CA LEU A 90 0.00 6.91 3.38
C LEU A 90 1.04 7.81 2.72
N SER A 91 0.64 8.56 1.69
CA SER A 91 1.53 9.50 1.01
C SER A 91 2.03 10.59 1.95
N LEU A 92 1.15 11.19 2.75
CA LEU A 92 1.53 12.18 3.77
C LEU A 92 2.47 11.58 4.82
N ILE A 93 2.18 10.38 5.32
CA ILE A 93 3.05 9.67 6.28
C ILE A 93 4.42 9.40 5.66
N ALA A 94 4.47 8.94 4.41
CA ALA A 94 5.71 8.64 3.71
C ALA A 94 6.55 9.90 3.50
N ILE A 95 5.94 10.98 3.00
CA ILE A 95 6.62 12.28 2.81
C ILE A 95 7.14 12.80 4.16
N GLY A 96 6.29 12.78 5.21
CA GLY A 96 6.68 13.21 6.54
C GLY A 96 7.84 12.38 7.13
N SER A 97 7.81 11.06 6.92
CA SER A 97 8.86 10.14 7.37
C SER A 97 10.19 10.41 6.66
N VAL A 98 10.17 10.62 5.34
CA VAL A 98 11.36 10.95 4.55
C VAL A 98 11.93 12.30 4.98
N LEU A 99 11.08 13.32 5.15
CA LEU A 99 11.51 14.62 5.64
C LEU A 99 12.13 14.52 7.03
N TYR A 100 11.52 13.78 7.96
CA TYR A 100 12.10 13.58 9.29
C TYR A 100 13.45 12.87 9.25
N SER A 101 13.56 11.80 8.46
CA SER A 101 14.78 11.00 8.35
C SER A 101 15.95 11.79 7.75
N GLU A 102 15.72 12.49 6.64
CA GLU A 102 16.79 13.20 5.94
C GLU A 102 17.08 14.59 6.53
N PHE A 103 16.07 15.37 6.93
CA PHE A 103 16.28 16.72 7.45
C PHE A 103 16.53 16.76 8.96
N LEU A 104 15.68 16.14 9.77
CA LEU A 104 15.76 16.31 11.23
C LEU A 104 16.78 15.37 11.85
N TYR A 105 16.79 14.11 11.47
CA TYR A 105 17.68 13.12 12.08
C TYR A 105 19.13 13.27 11.60
N LYS A 106 19.34 13.35 10.28
CA LYS A 106 20.69 13.37 9.70
C LYS A 106 21.41 14.70 9.88
N LEU A 107 20.69 15.82 9.74
CA LEU A 107 21.28 17.17 9.79
C LEU A 107 21.52 17.63 11.24
N PHE A 108 20.61 17.32 12.18
CA PHE A 108 20.76 17.72 13.58
C PHE A 108 21.69 16.79 14.39
N ASN A 109 21.78 15.51 14.04
CA ASN A 109 22.66 14.57 14.75
C ASN A 109 24.11 14.56 14.22
N ASN A 110 24.35 14.90 12.95
CA ASN A 110 25.72 15.11 12.44
C ASN A 110 26.33 16.46 12.84
N GLY A 111 25.55 17.41 13.36
CA GLY A 111 26.06 18.68 13.90
C GLY A 111 26.70 18.56 15.29
N LYS A 112 26.74 17.36 15.88
CA LYS A 112 27.41 17.06 17.16
C LYS A 112 28.75 16.33 16.97
N LYS A 113 29.59 16.82 16.06
CA LYS A 113 31.03 16.51 16.05
C LYS A 113 31.82 17.76 16.40
#